data_AF-A0A6N2IA49-F1
#
_entry.id   AF-A0A6N2IA49-F1
#
_cell.length_a   1.000
_cell.length_b   1.000
_cell.length_c   1.000
_cell.angle_alpha   90.00
_cell.angle_beta   90.00
_cell.angle_gamma   90.00
#
_symmetry.space_group_name_H-M   'P 1'
#
loop_
_entity.id
_entity.type
_entity.pdbx_description
1 polymer ?
#
loop_
_entity_poly.entity_id
_entity_poly.type
_entity_poly.pdbx_seq_one_letter_code
_entity_poly.pdbx_strand_id
1 'polypeptide(L)'
;MVVLPAGRSYDPRPEEQGESFDPDDDVPVVFEPVFRPYAFLEPGDEVADGTGRAWRFDGPWDWCPFDGGAGPHEPVWPLVLLARRSCADAAEAGAAVAGATRTGSHREEIARWRAVAQAEPPVLPVP
;
A
#
# COMPACT_ATOMS: atom_id res chain seq x y z
N MET A 1 -14.72 10.33 -22.36
CA MET A 1 -13.86 10.11 -21.17
C MET A 1 -14.78 9.72 -20.03
N VAL A 2 -14.88 8.42 -19.74
CA VAL A 2 -15.68 7.93 -18.62
C VAL A 2 -14.80 8.06 -17.38
N VAL A 3 -15.19 8.94 -16.46
CA VAL A 3 -14.58 9.02 -15.13
C VAL A 3 -15.31 8.00 -14.27
N LEU A 4 -14.63 6.91 -13.93
CA LEU A 4 -15.18 5.93 -13.00
C LEU A 4 -15.40 6.62 -11.65
N PRO A 5 -16.57 6.44 -11.00
CA PRO A 5 -16.77 6.94 -9.65
C PRO A 5 -15.73 6.31 -8.72
N ALA A 6 -15.09 7.15 -7.91
CA ALA A 6 -13.94 6.79 -7.09
C ALA A 6 -14.21 5.62 -6.11
N GLY A 7 -13.11 4.99 -5.70
CA GLY A 7 -13.05 3.67 -5.07
C GLY A 7 -13.84 3.55 -3.77
N ARG A 8 -14.98 2.87 -3.84
CA ARG A 8 -15.60 2.27 -2.65
C ARG A 8 -14.89 0.95 -2.35
N SER A 9 -14.45 0.78 -1.11
CA SER A 9 -13.97 -0.51 -0.60
C SER A 9 -15.11 -1.54 -0.64
N TYR A 10 -14.75 -2.80 -0.89
CA TYR A 10 -15.67 -3.95 -0.87
C TYR A 10 -16.56 -3.96 0.40
N ASP A 11 -17.88 -3.91 0.23
CA ASP A 11 -18.89 -4.09 1.29
C ASP A 11 -19.25 -5.58 1.41
N PRO A 12 -19.01 -6.26 2.53
CA PRO A 12 -19.31 -7.69 2.62
C PRO A 12 -20.82 -8.04 2.62
N ARG A 13 -21.73 -7.06 2.63
CA ARG A 13 -23.19 -7.28 2.77
C ARG A 13 -23.92 -7.61 1.46
N PRO A 14 -23.65 -6.96 0.31
CA PRO A 14 -24.29 -7.31 -0.95
C PRO A 14 -23.50 -8.43 -1.65
N GLU A 15 -24.22 -9.41 -2.22
CA GLU A 15 -23.61 -10.45 -3.07
C GLU A 15 -23.07 -9.89 -4.40
N GLU A 16 -23.70 -8.82 -4.92
CA GLU A 16 -23.25 -8.10 -6.11
C GLU A 16 -22.79 -6.69 -5.75
N GLN A 17 -21.54 -6.38 -6.09
CA GLN A 17 -20.99 -5.04 -6.01
C GLN A 17 -20.22 -4.69 -7.28
N GLY A 18 -20.67 -3.63 -7.95
CA GLY A 18 -20.05 -3.10 -9.16
C GLY A 18 -20.99 -3.12 -10.36
N GLU A 19 -20.73 -2.26 -11.33
CA GLU A 19 -21.24 -2.42 -12.70
C GLU A 19 -20.27 -3.31 -13.46
N SER A 20 -20.78 -4.13 -14.38
CA SER A 20 -19.94 -4.88 -15.30
C SER A 20 -19.12 -3.90 -16.14
N PHE A 21 -17.80 -4.01 -16.06
CA PHE A 21 -16.89 -3.35 -16.98
C PHE A 21 -16.79 -4.22 -18.23
N ASP A 22 -17.40 -3.78 -19.33
CA ASP A 22 -17.33 -4.45 -20.63
C ASP A 22 -16.36 -3.68 -21.56
N PRO A 23 -15.11 -4.16 -21.73
CA PRO A 23 -14.13 -3.51 -22.59
C PRO A 23 -14.29 -3.85 -24.09
N ASP A 24 -15.28 -4.65 -24.51
CA ASP A 24 -15.40 -5.16 -25.89
C ASP A 24 -15.86 -4.13 -26.95
N ASP A 25 -16.03 -2.85 -26.61
CA ASP A 25 -16.44 -1.80 -27.55
C ASP A 25 -15.32 -1.33 -28.52
N ASP A 26 -14.23 -2.09 -28.68
CA ASP A 26 -13.03 -1.74 -29.48
C ASP A 26 -12.35 -0.41 -29.06
N VAL A 27 -12.71 0.16 -27.90
CA VAL A 27 -12.12 1.39 -27.37
C VAL A 27 -10.90 1.06 -26.50
N PRO A 28 -9.68 1.52 -26.85
CA PRO A 28 -8.52 1.33 -26.00
C PRO A 28 -8.71 2.01 -24.64
N VAL A 29 -8.57 1.23 -23.57
CA VAL A 29 -8.61 1.74 -22.20
C VAL A 29 -7.19 1.95 -21.71
N VAL A 30 -6.92 3.17 -21.22
CA VAL A 30 -5.63 3.54 -20.61
C VAL A 30 -5.86 3.74 -19.12
N PHE A 31 -5.09 3.03 -18.31
CA PHE A 31 -5.07 3.21 -16.86
C PHE A 31 -3.82 4.01 -16.47
N GLU A 32 -4.02 5.19 -15.90
CA GLU A 32 -2.94 6.01 -15.35
C GLU A 32 -3.06 6.03 -13.82
N PRO A 33 -2.04 5.55 -13.06
CA PRO A 33 -2.08 5.61 -11.62
C PRO A 33 -1.93 7.07 -11.15
N VAL A 34 -2.97 7.60 -10.52
CA VAL A 34 -2.96 8.97 -9.95
C VAL A 34 -2.05 9.07 -8.73
N PHE A 35 -1.98 8.00 -7.92
CA PHE A 35 -1.12 7.91 -6.75
C PHE A 35 -0.87 6.44 -6.37
N ARG A 36 0.40 6.01 -6.34
CA ARG A 36 0.81 4.71 -5.79
C ARG A 36 1.37 4.94 -4.37
N PRO A 37 0.58 4.69 -3.30
CA PRO A 37 1.11 4.75 -1.94
C PRO A 37 2.30 3.80 -1.80
N TYR A 38 3.35 4.22 -1.10
CA TYR A 38 4.57 3.42 -0.92
C TYR A 38 5.22 3.00 -2.25
N ALA A 39 5.27 3.88 -3.25
CA ALA A 39 5.87 3.57 -4.56
C ALA A 39 7.33 3.07 -4.50
N PHE A 40 8.03 3.30 -3.38
CA PHE A 40 9.38 2.84 -3.09
C PHE A 40 9.45 1.39 -2.55
N LEU A 41 8.31 0.74 -2.28
CA LEU A 41 8.21 -0.65 -1.80
C LEU A 41 7.56 -1.59 -2.83
N GLU A 42 7.88 -2.87 -2.69
CA GLU A 42 7.28 -3.99 -3.40
C GLU A 42 6.61 -4.95 -2.40
N PRO A 43 5.46 -5.56 -2.72
CA PRO A 43 4.89 -6.61 -1.88
C PRO A 43 5.91 -7.72 -1.60
N GLY A 44 6.04 -8.09 -0.33
CA GLY A 44 7.03 -9.01 0.19
C GLY A 44 8.35 -8.38 0.62
N ASP A 45 8.53 -7.06 0.47
CA ASP A 45 9.71 -6.37 1.02
C ASP A 45 9.76 -6.51 2.55
N GLU A 46 10.94 -6.83 3.06
CA GLU A 46 11.22 -6.86 4.49
C GLU A 46 11.98 -5.58 4.86
N VAL A 47 11.50 -4.87 5.87
CA VAL A 47 12.08 -3.59 6.31
C VAL A 47 12.26 -3.57 7.83
N ALA A 48 13.29 -2.88 8.29
CA ALA A 48 13.40 -2.42 9.67
C ALA A 48 12.86 -1.00 9.77
N ASP A 49 12.12 -0.73 10.83
CA ASP A 49 11.58 0.60 11.13
C ASP A 49 12.56 1.42 11.99
N GLY A 50 12.22 2.68 12.26
CA GLY A 50 13.06 3.60 13.03
C GLY A 50 13.30 3.19 14.48
N THR A 51 12.54 2.22 14.99
CA THR A 51 12.76 1.59 16.31
C THR A 51 13.59 0.31 16.24
N GLY A 52 13.96 -0.13 15.03
CA GLY A 52 14.64 -1.39 14.78
C GLY A 52 13.72 -2.60 14.70
N ARG A 53 12.39 -2.41 14.71
CA ARG A 53 11.41 -3.49 14.56
C ARG A 53 11.31 -3.90 13.10
N ALA A 54 11.27 -5.21 12.84
CA ALA A 54 11.20 -5.75 11.48
C ALA A 54 9.75 -6.00 11.03
N TRP A 55 9.47 -5.69 9.77
CA TRP A 55 8.16 -5.76 9.14
C TRP A 55 8.25 -6.35 7.74
N ARG A 56 7.21 -7.08 7.34
CA ARG A 56 6.94 -7.40 5.93
C ARG A 56 5.85 -6.48 5.40
N PHE A 57 6.12 -5.87 4.25
CA PHE A 57 5.15 -5.07 3.52
C PHE A 57 4.43 -5.93 2.49
N ASP A 58 3.16 -6.25 2.71
CA ASP A 58 2.34 -7.00 1.74
C ASP A 58 1.40 -6.06 0.95
N GLY A 59 1.12 -4.87 1.50
CA GLY A 59 0.42 -3.81 0.80
C GLY A 59 0.22 -2.56 1.67
N PRO A 60 -0.36 -1.48 1.11
CA PRO A 60 -0.54 -0.21 1.82
C PRO A 60 -1.25 -0.33 3.18
N TRP A 61 -2.23 -1.23 3.31
CA TRP A 61 -2.93 -1.54 4.57
C TRP A 61 -2.48 -2.86 5.22
N ASP A 62 -1.54 -3.58 4.62
CA ASP A 62 -1.15 -4.92 5.04
C ASP A 62 0.32 -4.94 5.43
N TRP A 63 0.55 -4.61 6.70
CA TRP A 63 1.86 -4.57 7.34
C TRP A 63 1.93 -5.64 8.41
N CYS A 64 2.86 -6.58 8.25
CA CYS A 64 3.00 -7.73 9.14
C CYS A 64 4.31 -7.62 9.94
N PRO A 65 4.27 -7.40 11.27
CA PRO A 65 5.48 -7.42 12.08
C PRO A 65 5.98 -8.86 12.27
N PHE A 66 7.30 -9.05 12.21
CA PHE A 66 7.91 -10.39 12.35
C PHE A 66 7.89 -10.92 13.78
N ASP A 67 7.77 -10.05 14.78
CA ASP A 67 7.74 -10.41 16.19
C ASP A 67 6.36 -10.93 16.67
N GLY A 68 5.34 -10.95 15.79
CA GLY A 68 3.97 -11.34 16.13
C GLY A 68 3.33 -10.49 17.22
N GLY A 69 3.91 -9.32 17.52
CA GLY A 69 3.66 -8.58 18.75
C GLY A 69 2.38 -7.75 18.76
N ALA A 70 1.74 -7.73 19.93
CA ALA A 70 0.76 -6.72 20.34
C ALA A 70 1.48 -5.36 20.49
N GLY A 71 1.59 -4.62 19.40
CA GLY A 71 2.22 -3.30 19.34
C GLY A 71 1.49 -2.45 18.30
N PRO A 72 2.03 -1.28 17.94
CA PRO A 72 1.51 -0.51 16.81
C PRO A 72 1.35 -1.41 15.59
N HIS A 73 0.25 -1.24 14.85
CA HIS A 73 -0.03 -1.95 13.61
C HIS A 73 0.62 -1.28 12.39
N GLU A 74 1.49 -0.28 12.62
CA GLU A 74 2.16 0.50 11.58
C GLU A 74 3.66 0.66 11.89
N PRO A 75 4.52 0.70 10.86
CA PRO A 75 5.95 0.87 11.04
C PRO A 75 6.31 2.33 11.32
N VAL A 76 7.28 2.54 12.21
CA VAL A 76 7.83 3.87 12.49
C VAL A 76 8.85 4.27 11.43
N TRP A 77 8.70 5.42 10.80
CA TRP A 77 9.70 5.90 9.83
C TRP A 77 10.92 6.53 10.54
N PRO A 78 12.12 6.51 9.93
CA PRO A 78 12.45 6.01 8.60
C PRO A 78 12.52 4.48 8.50
N LEU A 79 12.40 3.97 7.28
CA LEU A 79 12.51 2.55 6.97
C LEU A 79 13.88 2.22 6.38
N VAL A 80 14.37 1.03 6.69
CA VAL A 80 15.59 0.44 6.11
C VAL A 80 15.21 -0.88 5.45
N LEU A 81 15.50 -1.01 4.16
CA LEU A 81 15.25 -2.25 3.43
C LEU A 81 16.21 -3.35 3.90
N LEU A 82 15.66 -4.48 4.35
CA LEU A 82 16.40 -5.66 4.79
C LEU A 82 16.50 -6.69 3.67
N ALA A 83 15.37 -6.96 3.00
CA ALA A 83 15.31 -7.91 1.91
C ALA A 83 14.27 -7.49 0.86
N ARG A 84 14.60 -7.74 -0.41
CA ARG A 84 13.70 -7.58 -1.55
C ARG A 84 13.83 -8.81 -2.45
N ARG A 85 12.69 -9.33 -2.91
CA ARG A 85 12.65 -10.55 -3.71
C ARG A 85 13.23 -10.35 -5.12
N SER A 86 13.05 -9.17 -5.70
CA SER A 86 13.67 -8.76 -6.97
C SER A 86 15.15 -8.41 -6.73
N CYS A 87 16.02 -9.40 -6.86
CA CYS A 87 17.43 -9.36 -6.45
C CYS A 87 18.33 -8.41 -7.28
N ALA A 88 17.83 -7.76 -8.34
CA ALA A 88 18.68 -7.04 -9.30
C ALA A 88 19.36 -5.80 -8.69
N ASP A 89 18.70 -5.03 -7.82
CA ASP A 89 19.16 -3.69 -7.43
C ASP A 89 18.92 -3.36 -5.93
N ALA A 90 19.22 -4.30 -5.03
CA ALA A 90 18.93 -4.17 -3.60
C ALA A 90 19.51 -2.92 -2.93
N ALA A 91 20.70 -2.45 -3.36
CA ALA A 91 21.33 -1.26 -2.80
C ALA A 91 20.63 0.04 -3.23
N GLU A 92 20.25 0.15 -4.49
CA GLU A 92 19.50 1.29 -5.01
C GLU A 92 18.10 1.34 -4.38
N ALA A 93 17.43 0.18 -4.30
CA ALA A 93 16.16 0.04 -3.61
C ALA A 93 16.25 0.50 -2.15
N GLY A 94 17.29 0.07 -1.41
CA GLY A 94 17.50 0.49 -0.03
C GLY A 94 17.69 2.00 0.11
N ALA A 95 18.45 2.63 -0.79
CA ALA A 95 18.64 4.08 -0.81
C ALA A 95 17.34 4.83 -1.13
N ALA A 96 16.50 4.31 -2.04
CA ALA A 96 15.21 4.87 -2.38
C ALA A 96 14.24 4.81 -1.18
N VAL A 97 14.15 3.67 -0.50
CA VAL A 97 13.32 3.49 0.71
C VAL A 97 13.76 4.45 1.82
N ALA A 98 15.06 4.49 2.14
CA ALA A 98 15.60 5.38 3.16
C ALA A 98 15.43 6.86 2.80
N GLY A 99 15.51 7.19 1.50
CA GLY A 99 15.30 8.54 0.99
C GLY A 99 13.86 9.00 1.12
N ALA A 100 12.91 8.16 0.73
CA ALA A 100 11.48 8.47 0.76
C ALA A 100 10.93 8.57 2.18
N THR A 101 11.44 7.75 3.10
CA THR A 101 10.94 7.67 4.49
C THR A 101 11.71 8.52 5.49
N ARG A 102 12.68 9.30 5.01
CA ARG A 102 13.46 10.24 5.84
C ARG A 102 12.59 11.31 6.50
N THR A 103 11.47 11.64 5.86
CA THR A 103 10.50 12.63 6.30
C THR A 103 9.10 12.05 6.21
N GLY A 104 8.21 12.53 7.07
CA GLY A 104 6.82 12.09 7.10
C GLY A 104 6.63 10.81 7.92
N SER A 105 5.50 10.14 7.71
CA SER A 105 5.09 8.96 8.47
C SER A 105 4.13 8.08 7.66
N HIS A 106 4.02 6.81 8.06
CA HIS A 106 2.99 5.87 7.56
C HIS A 106 1.59 6.52 7.58
N ARG A 107 1.23 7.16 8.70
CA ARG A 107 -0.08 7.80 8.88
C ARG A 107 -0.34 8.92 7.87
N GLU A 108 0.65 9.74 7.57
CA GLU A 108 0.52 10.81 6.56
C GLU A 108 0.41 10.24 5.15
N GLU A 109 1.17 9.20 4.81
CA GLU A 109 1.11 8.52 3.51
C GLU A 109 -0.28 7.90 3.28
N ILE A 110 -0.83 7.23 4.31
CA ILE A 110 -2.21 6.70 4.25
C ILE A 110 -3.24 7.83 4.17
N ALA A 111 -3.09 8.92 4.92
CA ALA A 111 -4.02 10.04 4.85
C ALA A 111 -4.05 10.67 3.44
N ARG A 112 -2.86 10.82 2.82
CA ARG A 112 -2.75 11.29 1.43
C ARG A 112 -3.41 10.33 0.46
N TRP A 113 -3.16 9.03 0.61
CA TRP A 113 -3.79 8.02 -0.25
C TRP A 113 -5.31 8.03 -0.12
N ARG A 114 -5.85 8.04 1.11
CA ARG A 114 -7.30 8.10 1.37
C ARG A 114 -7.94 9.33 0.74
N ALA A 115 -7.28 10.48 0.82
CA ALA A 115 -7.77 11.72 0.21
C ALA A 115 -7.88 11.62 -1.32
N VAL A 116 -6.89 10.98 -1.98
CA VAL A 116 -6.87 10.83 -3.45
C VAL A 116 -7.80 9.71 -3.90
N ALA A 117 -7.76 8.55 -3.24
CA ALA A 117 -8.55 7.38 -3.60
C ALA A 117 -10.02 7.49 -3.18
N GLN A 118 -10.34 8.40 -2.27
CA GLN A 118 -11.65 8.50 -1.59
C GLN A 118 -12.09 7.18 -0.96
N ALA A 119 -11.12 6.39 -0.50
CA ALA A 119 -11.30 5.07 0.05
C ALA A 119 -10.95 5.04 1.55
N GLU A 120 -11.65 4.18 2.29
CA GLU A 120 -11.35 3.86 3.69
C GLU A 120 -10.77 2.46 3.79
N PRO A 121 -9.84 2.19 4.73
CA PRO A 121 -9.41 0.83 5.00
C PRO A 121 -10.61 -0.03 5.40
N PRO A 122 -10.67 -1.29 4.94
CA PRO A 122 -11.73 -2.20 5.34
C PRO A 122 -11.73 -2.36 6.86
N VAL A 123 -12.89 -2.18 7.49
CA VAL A 123 -13.07 -2.55 8.90
C VAL A 123 -13.15 -4.07 8.94
N LEU A 124 -12.02 -4.73 9.22
CA LEU A 124 -12.03 -6.16 9.47
C LEU A 124 -12.88 -6.43 10.73
N PRO A 125 -13.85 -7.35 10.69
CA PRO A 125 -14.54 -7.76 11.91
C PRO A 125 -13.51 -8.36 12.88
N VAL A 126 -13.47 -7.84 14.10
CA VAL A 126 -12.70 -8.43 15.19
C VAL A 126 -13.34 -9.81 15.49
N PRO A 127 -12.56 -10.90 15.54
CA PRO A 127 -13.08 -12.23 15.84
C PRO A 127 -13.66 -12.33 17.26
#